data_AF-A0A7X8T7Q1-F1
#
_entry.id   AF-A0A7X8T7Q1-F1
#
_cell.length_a   1.000
_cell.length_b   1.000
_cell.length_c   1.000
_cell.angle_alpha   90.00
_cell.angle_beta   90.00
_cell.angle_gamma   90.00
#
_symmetry.space_group_name_H-M   'P 1'
#
loop_
_entity.id
_entity.type
_entity.pdbx_description
1 polymer ?
#
loop_
_entity_poly.entity_id
_entity_poly.type
_entity_poly.pdbx_seq_one_letter_code
_entity_poly.pdbx_strand_id
1 'polypeptide(L)'
;MARREFTRNQKEQIVERARNAEGMVACERCGMFLKKGAWEIDHIIPEALRPEADRKAKITIAEGQLLGKECCHRGADGKTNKDVSQIARAKRQYNKANGIKAQKQPIRSPGFPATEKSAKRQPKPSLPPRQLYRTIDPQEGRR
;
A
#
# COMPACT_ATOMS: atom_id res chain seq x y z
N MET A 1 11.94 5.44 9.61
CA MET A 1 12.30 6.83 9.27
C MET A 1 11.17 7.74 9.76
N ALA A 2 11.51 8.78 10.52
CA ALA A 2 10.52 9.70 11.09
C ALA A 2 9.91 10.59 9.99
N ARG A 3 8.61 10.84 10.10
CA ARG A 3 7.87 11.81 9.27
C ARG A 3 8.42 13.22 9.54
N ARG A 4 8.62 14.01 8.48
CA ARG A 4 8.99 15.42 8.63
C ARG A 4 7.80 16.21 9.18
N GLU A 5 8.06 17.18 10.05
CA GLU A 5 7.03 17.98 10.71
C GLU A 5 7.08 19.43 10.26
N PHE A 6 5.92 20.06 10.09
CA PHE A 6 5.84 21.50 9.84
C PHE A 6 6.39 22.28 11.04
N THR A 7 7.13 23.35 10.79
CA THR A 7 7.61 24.24 11.85
C THR A 7 6.43 24.98 12.49
N ARG A 8 6.62 25.53 13.71
CA ARG A 8 5.57 26.28 14.40
C ARG A 8 5.02 27.43 13.55
N ASN A 9 5.90 28.22 12.94
CA ASN A 9 5.50 29.35 12.07
C ASN A 9 4.67 28.89 10.87
N GLN A 10 5.01 27.73 10.28
CA GLN A 10 4.23 27.14 9.19
C GLN A 10 2.85 26.68 9.67
N LYS A 11 2.79 26.05 10.85
CA LYS A 11 1.52 25.60 11.44
C LYS A 11 0.59 26.79 11.70
N GLU A 12 1.11 27.89 12.23
CA GLU A 12 0.34 29.12 12.45
C GLU A 12 -0.19 29.71 11.13
N GLN A 13 0.65 29.77 10.09
CA GLN A 13 0.22 30.24 8.76
C GLN A 13 -0.84 29.34 8.11
N ILE A 14 -0.76 28.02 8.28
CA ILE A 14 -1.79 27.08 7.80
C ILE A 14 -3.11 27.30 8.55
N VAL A 15 -3.05 27.51 9.87
CA VAL A 15 -4.25 27.79 10.67
C VAL A 15 -4.88 29.11 10.26
N GLU A 16 -4.08 30.14 10.03
CA GLU A 16 -4.55 31.45 9.59
C GLU A 16 -5.21 31.36 8.21
N ARG A 17 -4.63 30.58 7.29
CA ARG A 17 -5.24 30.30 5.98
C ARG A 17 -6.59 29.57 6.09
N ALA A 18 -6.72 28.67 7.06
CA ALA A 18 -7.93 27.89 7.28
C ALA A 18 -8.98 28.60 8.16
N ARG A 19 -8.73 29.84 8.60
CA ARG A 19 -9.70 30.66 9.33
C ARG A 19 -10.62 31.40 8.35
N ASN A 20 -11.90 31.40 8.68
CA ASN A 20 -12.90 32.19 7.96
C ASN A 20 -13.00 33.63 8.53
N ALA A 21 -13.76 34.50 7.86
CA ALA A 21 -13.99 35.89 8.26
C ALA A 21 -14.53 36.05 9.70
N GLU A 22 -15.20 35.03 10.23
CA GLU A 22 -15.75 35.00 11.59
C GLU A 22 -14.75 34.48 12.65
N GLY A 23 -13.50 34.19 12.25
CA GLY A 23 -12.43 33.71 13.14
C GLY A 23 -12.52 32.22 13.51
N MET A 24 -13.49 31.48 12.96
CA MET A 24 -13.60 30.04 13.12
C MET A 24 -12.67 29.29 12.16
N VAL A 25 -12.07 28.20 12.65
CA VAL A 25 -11.21 27.31 11.85
C VAL A 25 -12.10 26.32 11.10
N ALA A 26 -11.98 26.28 9.78
CA ALA A 26 -12.68 25.34 8.93
C ALA A 26 -11.74 24.24 8.42
N CYS A 27 -12.29 23.04 8.23
CA CYS A 27 -11.58 21.96 7.55
C CYS A 27 -11.38 22.32 6.06
N GLU A 28 -10.14 22.32 5.56
CA GLU A 28 -9.88 22.69 4.15
C GLU A 28 -10.39 21.67 3.14
N ARG A 29 -10.85 20.49 3.59
CA ARG A 29 -11.37 19.43 2.72
C ARG A 29 -12.90 19.40 2.65
N CYS A 30 -13.58 19.53 3.78
CA CYS A 30 -15.05 19.45 3.85
C CYS A 30 -15.72 20.77 4.24
N GLY A 31 -14.97 21.82 4.58
CA GLY A 31 -15.50 23.13 4.97
C GLY A 31 -16.14 23.19 6.36
N MET A 32 -16.25 22.06 7.08
CA MET A 32 -16.89 22.01 8.39
C MET A 32 -16.10 22.81 9.42
N PHE A 33 -16.80 23.60 10.23
CA PHE A 33 -16.23 24.35 11.35
C PHE A 33 -15.78 23.41 12.47
N LEU A 34 -14.56 23.62 12.95
CA LEU A 34 -13.91 22.75 13.92
C LEU A 34 -13.73 23.48 15.24
N LYS A 35 -14.01 22.77 16.34
CA LYS A 35 -13.67 23.24 17.69
C LYS A 35 -12.15 23.33 17.84
N LYS A 36 -11.69 24.20 18.73
CA LYS A 36 -10.27 24.29 19.10
C LYS A 36 -9.77 22.89 19.53
N GLY A 37 -8.68 22.41 18.93
CA GLY A 37 -8.09 21.09 19.23
C GLY A 37 -8.70 19.89 18.48
N ALA A 38 -9.77 20.08 17.71
CA ALA A 38 -10.41 19.04 16.91
C ALA A 38 -9.82 18.88 15.49
N TRP A 39 -8.67 19.49 15.23
CA TRP A 39 -7.99 19.49 13.93
C TRP A 39 -6.53 19.06 14.06
N GLU A 40 -5.99 18.55 12.96
CA GLU A 40 -4.59 18.16 12.78
C GLU A 40 -4.10 18.73 11.43
N ILE A 41 -2.82 19.09 11.37
CA ILE A 41 -2.18 19.55 10.13
C ILE A 41 -1.46 18.37 9.52
N ASP A 42 -1.79 18.06 8.27
CA ASP A 42 -1.26 16.92 7.56
C ASP A 42 -0.70 17.29 6.19
N HIS A 43 0.18 16.46 5.63
CA HIS A 43 0.77 16.72 4.30
C HIS A 43 -0.20 16.29 3.21
N ILE A 44 -0.48 17.13 2.21
CA ILE A 44 -1.37 16.79 1.09
C ILE A 44 -0.93 15.48 0.41
N ILE A 45 0.36 15.38 0.08
CA ILE A 45 0.98 14.15 -0.42
C ILE A 45 1.63 13.43 0.76
N PRO A 46 1.28 12.17 1.04
CA PRO A 46 1.91 11.42 2.12
C PRO A 46 3.41 11.27 1.87
N GLU A 47 4.20 11.53 2.91
CA GLU A 47 5.67 11.52 2.85
C GLU A 47 6.25 10.19 2.32
N ALA A 48 5.56 9.08 2.58
CA ALA A 48 5.96 7.76 2.10
C ALA A 48 5.91 7.59 0.57
N LEU A 49 5.17 8.45 -0.14
CA LEU A 49 5.12 8.49 -1.60
C LEU A 49 6.10 9.50 -2.21
N ARG A 50 6.72 10.37 -1.41
CA ARG A 50 7.67 11.36 -1.95
C ARG A 50 8.98 10.70 -2.42
N PRO A 51 9.48 11.05 -3.61
CA PRO A 51 10.82 10.68 -4.04
C PRO A 51 11.88 11.11 -3.02
N GLU A 52 12.97 10.36 -2.92
CA GLU A 52 14.06 10.71 -1.98
C GLU A 52 14.74 12.04 -2.33
N ALA A 53 14.76 12.41 -3.61
CA ALA A 53 15.26 13.70 -4.08
C ALA A 53 14.49 14.88 -3.44
N ASP A 54 13.16 14.76 -3.36
CA ASP A 54 12.28 15.81 -2.81
C ASP A 54 12.30 15.87 -1.28
N ARG A 55 12.89 14.88 -0.61
CA ARG A 55 13.02 14.89 0.86
C ARG A 55 14.08 15.86 1.35
N LYS A 56 15.04 16.23 0.49
CA LYS A 56 16.06 17.24 0.79
C LYS A 56 15.51 18.66 0.69
N ALA A 57 14.42 18.85 -0.07
CA ALA A 57 13.77 20.15 -0.20
C ALA A 57 13.08 20.56 1.11
N LYS A 58 13.07 21.86 1.39
CA LYS A 58 12.35 22.43 2.54
C LYS A 58 10.85 22.26 2.32
N ILE A 59 10.15 21.79 3.35
CA ILE A 59 8.69 21.68 3.33
C ILE A 59 8.10 23.08 3.28
N THR A 60 7.13 23.27 2.39
CA THR A 60 6.43 24.54 2.22
C THR A 60 4.99 24.46 2.73
N ILE A 61 4.41 25.62 3.01
CA ILE A 61 3.05 25.76 3.56
C ILE A 61 1.98 25.29 2.57
N ALA A 62 2.27 25.37 1.27
CA ALA A 62 1.41 24.85 0.21
C ALA A 62 1.21 23.33 0.30
N GLU A 63 2.14 22.61 0.94
CA GLU A 63 2.10 21.15 1.05
C GLU A 63 1.36 20.68 2.29
N GLY A 64 1.05 21.58 3.22
CA GLY A 64 0.29 21.31 4.42
C GLY A 64 -1.18 21.62 4.22
N GLN A 65 -2.04 20.81 4.84
CA GLN A 65 -3.49 20.98 4.85
C GLN A 65 -4.03 20.83 6.27
N LEU A 66 -4.98 21.66 6.66
CA LEU A 66 -5.68 21.55 7.95
C LEU A 66 -6.92 20.66 7.80
N LEU A 67 -6.95 19.57 8.55
CA LEU A 67 -8.03 18.58 8.51
C LEU A 67 -8.64 18.36 9.90
N GLY A 68 -9.96 18.22 9.96
CA GLY A 68 -10.62 17.76 11.17
C GLY A 68 -10.28 16.29 11.47
N LYS A 69 -10.00 16.00 12.74
CA LYS A 69 -9.64 14.66 13.24
C LYS A 69 -10.70 13.63 12.86
N GLU A 70 -11.95 13.90 13.24
CA GLU A 70 -13.08 12.98 13.04
C GLU A 70 -13.59 12.97 11.60
N CYS A 71 -13.56 14.11 10.90
CA CYS A 71 -14.19 14.21 9.59
C CYS A 71 -13.30 13.73 8.44
N CYS A 72 -12.11 14.30 8.27
CA CYS A 72 -11.33 14.18 7.04
C CYS A 72 -9.94 13.57 7.26
N HIS A 73 -9.45 13.52 8.49
CA HIS A 73 -8.18 12.88 8.80
C HIS A 73 -8.38 11.39 9.10
N ARG A 74 -9.15 11.04 10.14
CA ARG A 74 -9.32 9.66 10.63
C ARG A 74 -10.68 9.00 10.29
N GLY A 75 -11.60 9.74 9.67
CA GLY A 75 -12.90 9.19 9.25
C GLY A 75 -12.77 8.01 8.29
N ALA A 76 -13.89 7.31 7.99
CA ALA A 76 -13.90 6.16 7.09
C ALA A 76 -13.29 6.49 5.70
N ASP A 77 -13.68 7.62 5.13
CA ASP A 77 -13.12 8.21 3.90
C ASP A 77 -11.96 9.17 4.14
N GLY A 78 -11.41 9.12 5.35
CA GLY A 78 -10.33 9.94 5.85
C GLY A 78 -9.05 9.77 5.04
N LYS A 79 -8.22 10.80 5.09
CA LYS A 79 -6.94 10.86 4.39
C LYS A 79 -6.03 9.70 4.80
N THR A 80 -5.95 9.38 6.09
CA THR A 80 -5.06 8.32 6.59
C THR A 80 -5.33 6.97 5.92
N ASN A 81 -6.59 6.57 5.79
CA ASN A 81 -6.97 5.30 5.15
C ASN A 81 -6.61 5.30 3.66
N LYS A 82 -6.87 6.41 2.97
CA LYS A 82 -6.53 6.58 1.55
C LYS A 82 -5.02 6.52 1.34
N ASP A 83 -4.24 7.22 2.16
CA ASP A 83 -2.79 7.23 2.10
C ASP A 83 -2.21 5.83 2.32
N VAL A 84 -2.67 5.11 3.35
CA VAL A 84 -2.24 3.72 3.62
C VAL A 84 -2.49 2.83 2.39
N SER A 85 -3.66 2.93 1.78
CA SER A 85 -4.01 2.16 0.59
C SER A 85 -3.13 2.49 -0.62
N GLN A 86 -2.83 3.79 -0.83
CA GLN A 86 -2.00 4.27 -1.92
C GLN A 86 -0.53 3.86 -1.73
N ILE A 87 0.01 4.01 -0.52
CA ILE A 87 1.37 3.58 -0.16
C ILE A 87 1.52 2.07 -0.40
N ALA A 88 0.53 1.27 0.03
CA ALA A 88 0.56 -0.17 -0.19
C ALA A 88 0.53 -0.51 -1.68
N ARG A 89 -0.26 0.22 -2.49
CA ARG A 89 -0.30 0.04 -3.95
C ARG A 89 1.03 0.39 -4.60
N ALA A 90 1.63 1.54 -4.24
CA ALA A 90 2.91 1.98 -4.79
C ALA A 90 4.02 0.95 -4.49
N LYS A 91 4.08 0.45 -3.25
CA LYS A 91 5.02 -0.62 -2.87
C LYS A 91 4.82 -1.90 -3.70
N ARG A 92 3.57 -2.32 -3.93
CA ARG A 92 3.28 -3.49 -4.78
C ARG A 92 3.73 -3.28 -6.23
N GLN A 93 3.49 -2.09 -6.78
CA GLN A 93 3.90 -1.75 -8.15
C GLN A 93 5.43 -1.71 -8.27
N TYR A 94 6.11 -1.08 -7.32
CA TYR A 94 7.57 -1.08 -7.25
C TYR A 94 8.14 -2.49 -7.18
N ASN A 95 7.60 -3.34 -6.30
CA ASN A 95 8.04 -4.73 -6.17
C ASN A 95 7.82 -5.51 -7.47
N LYS A 96 6.68 -5.33 -8.14
CA LYS A 96 6.37 -5.97 -9.42
C LYS A 96 7.34 -5.54 -10.52
N ALA A 97 7.64 -4.24 -10.61
CA ALA A 97 8.57 -3.69 -11.60
C ALA A 97 9.99 -4.22 -11.42
N ASN A 98 10.44 -4.37 -10.16
CA ASN A 98 11.77 -4.88 -9.82
C ASN A 98 11.83 -6.42 -9.69
N GLY A 99 10.75 -7.14 -10.00
CA GLY A 99 10.71 -8.60 -9.89
C GLY A 99 10.80 -9.14 -8.45
N ILE A 100 10.66 -8.29 -7.43
CA ILE A 100 10.71 -8.66 -6.02
C ILE A 100 9.43 -9.42 -5.67
N LYS A 101 9.53 -10.75 -5.60
CA LYS A 101 8.41 -11.61 -5.19
C LYS A 101 8.32 -11.62 -3.67
N ALA A 102 7.11 -11.42 -3.14
CA ALA A 102 6.86 -11.63 -1.72
C ALA A 102 7.11 -13.11 -1.37
N GLN A 103 7.76 -13.36 -0.23
CA GLN A 103 7.92 -14.71 0.28
C GLN A 103 6.56 -15.36 0.51
N LYS A 104 6.42 -16.63 0.07
CA LYS A 104 5.21 -17.42 0.26
C LYS A 104 5.02 -17.67 1.76
N GLN A 105 4.08 -16.95 2.37
CA GLN A 105 3.76 -17.16 3.77
C GLN A 105 2.89 -18.42 3.91
N PRO A 106 3.19 -19.33 4.84
CA PRO A 106 2.31 -20.44 5.14
C PRO A 106 0.98 -19.91 5.71
N ILE A 107 -0.11 -20.59 5.37
CA ILE A 107 -1.43 -20.27 5.93
C ILE A 107 -1.34 -20.53 7.44
N ARG A 108 -1.67 -19.52 8.26
CA ARG A 108 -1.58 -19.61 9.74
C ARG A 108 -2.75 -20.37 10.38
N SER A 109 -3.72 -20.84 9.60
CA SER A 109 -4.83 -21.62 10.10
C SER A 109 -4.42 -23.08 10.32
N PRO A 110 -5.13 -23.82 11.19
CA PRO A 110 -5.07 -25.28 11.17
C PRO A 110 -5.31 -25.78 9.74
N GLY A 111 -4.56 -26.80 9.32
CA GLY A 111 -4.83 -27.48 8.07
C GLY A 111 -6.25 -28.07 8.09
N PHE A 112 -6.84 -28.26 6.92
CA PHE A 112 -8.11 -28.97 6.84
C PHE A 112 -7.93 -30.41 7.33
N PRO A 113 -8.88 -30.97 8.09
CA PRO A 113 -8.80 -32.37 8.52
C PRO A 113 -8.71 -33.27 7.28
N ALA A 114 -7.79 -34.23 7.33
CA ALA A 114 -7.67 -35.22 6.27
C ALA A 114 -8.99 -36.00 6.17
N THR A 115 -9.63 -35.95 5.01
CA THR A 115 -10.82 -36.76 4.76
C THR A 115 -10.44 -38.24 4.73
N GLU A 116 -11.34 -39.13 5.13
CA GLU A 116 -11.07 -40.58 5.07
C GLU A 116 -10.62 -41.05 3.68
N LYS A 117 -11.18 -40.44 2.63
CA LYS A 117 -10.82 -40.70 1.24
C LYS A 117 -9.37 -40.31 0.92
N SER A 118 -8.87 -39.23 1.51
CA SER A 118 -7.47 -38.82 1.38
C SER A 118 -6.54 -39.75 2.16
N ALA A 119 -6.95 -40.17 3.36
CA ALA A 119 -6.16 -41.08 4.21
C ALA A 119 -6.02 -42.48 3.60
N LYS A 120 -7.06 -42.96 2.90
CA LYS A 120 -7.08 -44.28 2.22
C LYS A 120 -6.44 -44.27 0.83
N ARG A 121 -5.86 -43.14 0.39
CA ARG A 121 -5.34 -43.00 -0.99
C ARG A 121 -3.98 -43.70 -1.12
N GLN A 122 -3.96 -44.81 -1.86
CA GLN A 122 -2.73 -45.51 -2.19
C GLN A 122 -1.89 -44.68 -3.18
N PRO A 123 -0.54 -44.65 -3.05
CA PRO A 123 0.33 -44.01 -4.02
C PRO A 123 0.15 -44.68 -5.39
N LYS A 124 0.00 -43.87 -6.44
CA LYS A 124 -0.07 -44.41 -7.80
C LYS A 124 1.28 -45.04 -8.13
N PRO A 125 1.32 -46.24 -8.72
CA PRO A 125 2.57 -46.80 -9.22
C PRO A 125 3.17 -45.86 -10.25
N SER A 126 4.48 -45.62 -10.17
CA SER A 126 5.17 -44.81 -11.19
C SER A 126 5.15 -45.58 -12.50
N LEU A 127 4.48 -45.03 -13.51
CA LEU A 127 4.55 -45.58 -14.86
C LEU A 127 5.93 -45.29 -15.45
N PRO A 128 6.48 -46.20 -16.28
CA PRO A 128 7.70 -45.91 -17.02
C PRO A 128 7.49 -44.69 -17.94
N PRO A 129 8.53 -43.89 -18.19
CA PRO A 129 8.44 -42.74 -19.07
C PRO A 129 8.00 -43.19 -20.46
N ARG A 130 6.99 -42.51 -21.01
CA ARG A 130 6.50 -42.78 -22.36
C ARG A 130 7.58 -42.38 -23.35
N GLN A 131 8.02 -43.32 -24.19
CA GLN A 131 8.91 -43.01 -25.30
C GLN A 131 8.15 -42.16 -26.33
N LEU A 132 8.54 -40.89 -26.48
CA LEU A 132 7.91 -39.94 -27.41
C LEU A 132 8.46 -40.07 -28.83
N TYR A 133 9.62 -40.71 -28.99
CA TYR A 133 10.32 -40.88 -30.25
C TYR A 133 10.79 -42.33 -30.40
N ARG A 134 10.69 -42.85 -31.62
CA ARG A 134 11.30 -44.12 -32.02
C ARG A 134 12.71 -43.84 -32.51
N THR A 135 13.69 -44.61 -32.07
CA THR A 135 15.03 -44.57 -32.67
C THR A 135 14.93 -45.08 -34.11
N ILE A 136 15.27 -44.21 -35.07
CA ILE A 136 15.34 -44.59 -36.48
C ILE A 136 16.67 -45.30 -36.69
N ASP A 137 16.63 -46.56 -37.14
CA ASP A 137 17.84 -47.27 -37.51
C ASP A 137 18.43 -46.65 -38.79
N PRO A 138 19.74 -46.33 -38.83
CA PRO A 138 20.36 -45.60 -39.94
C PRO A 138 20.37 -46.36 -41.28
N GLN A 139 19.85 -47.59 -41.34
CA GLN A 139 19.75 -48.39 -42.56
C GLN A 139 18.41 -48.23 -43.30
N GLU A 140 17.37 -47.67 -42.69
CA GLU A 140 16.06 -47.46 -43.34
C GLU A 140 15.95 -46.14 -44.12
N GLY A 141 16.90 -45.21 -43.96
CA GLY A 141 16.89 -43.89 -44.60
C GLY A 141 17.70 -43.77 -45.91
N ARG A 142 18.24 -44.88 -46.43
CA ARG A 142 18.97 -44.93 -47.71
C ARG A 142 18.18 -45.76 -48.74
N ARG A 143 17.06 -45.23 -49.21
CA ARG A 143 16.43 -45.62 -50.48
C ARG A 143 15.96 -44.36 -51.19
#